data_AF-H4FDA8-F1
#
_entry.id   AF-H4FDA8-F1
#
_cell.length_a   1.000
_cell.length_b   1.000
_cell.length_c   1.000
_cell.angle_alpha   90.00
_cell.angle_beta   90.00
_cell.angle_gamma   90.00
#
_symmetry.space_group_name_H-M   'P 1'
#
loop_
_entity.id
_entity.type
_entity.pdbx_description
1 polymer ?
#
loop_
_entity_poly.entity_id
_entity_poly.type
_entity_poly.pdbx_seq_one_letter_code
_entity_poly.pdbx_strand_id
1 'polypeptide(L)'
;MLRRLAGFYSAVDIGGEAKSIEVKTRQFRSSPAQDITRWPVNMTTKGEADFFIELDLRTLAPTFYVLTNTQARSTFRDYIGGGNYYPPEVRRIITPNDFSALTAYRDDASPPASVL
;
A
#
# COMPACT_ATOMS: atom_id res chain seq x y z
N MET A 1 -2.70 20.69 -10.47
CA MET A 1 -3.79 20.87 -9.49
C MET A 1 -3.65 19.76 -8.45
N LEU A 2 -2.98 20.05 -7.32
CA LEU A 2 -2.72 19.06 -6.27
C LEU A 2 -4.04 18.76 -5.55
N ARG A 3 -4.69 17.62 -5.82
CA ARG A 3 -5.81 17.16 -5.00
C ARG A 3 -5.30 17.12 -3.56
N ARG A 4 -6.03 17.74 -2.63
CA ARG A 4 -5.69 17.71 -1.20
C ARG A 4 -5.45 16.26 -0.78
N LEU A 5 -4.20 15.89 -0.54
CA LEU A 5 -3.77 14.69 0.18
C LEU A 5 -4.14 14.77 1.68
N ALA A 6 -5.15 15.56 2.04
CA ALA A 6 -5.56 15.81 3.42
C ALA A 6 -6.15 14.52 4.00
N GLY A 7 -5.28 13.72 4.62
CA GLY A 7 -5.62 12.39 5.11
C GLY A 7 -4.52 11.36 4.88
N PHE A 8 -3.56 11.59 3.96
CA PHE A 8 -2.48 10.64 3.64
C PHE A 8 -1.12 11.30 3.88
N TYR A 9 -0.24 10.63 4.61
CA TYR A 9 1.07 11.17 5.01
C TYR A 9 2.17 10.90 3.98
N SER A 10 1.85 10.21 2.89
CA SER A 10 2.81 9.79 1.88
C SER A 10 2.16 9.82 0.51
N ALA A 11 2.95 10.21 -0.48
CA ALA A 11 2.56 10.26 -1.89
C ALA A 11 3.73 9.79 -2.76
N VAL A 12 3.41 9.25 -3.94
CA VAL A 12 4.37 8.84 -4.97
C VAL A 12 3.99 9.50 -6.29
N ASP A 13 4.98 9.97 -7.05
CA ASP A 13 4.77 10.44 -8.42
C ASP A 13 4.83 9.25 -9.38
N ILE A 14 3.77 9.08 -10.17
CA ILE A 14 3.69 8.06 -11.21
C ILE A 14 3.33 8.77 -12.52
N GLY A 15 4.29 8.91 -13.42
CA GLY A 15 4.06 9.52 -14.72
C GLY A 15 3.67 11.00 -14.66
N GLY A 16 4.10 11.75 -13.64
CA GLY A 16 3.74 13.16 -13.44
C GLY A 16 2.42 13.39 -12.71
N GLU A 17 1.75 12.33 -12.24
CA GLU A 17 0.58 12.43 -11.37
C GLU A 17 0.94 11.99 -9.94
N ALA A 18 0.62 12.84 -8.97
CA ALA A 18 0.76 12.52 -7.56
C ALA A 18 -0.34 11.54 -7.11
N LYS A 19 0.08 10.35 -6.65
CA LYS A 19 -0.78 9.32 -6.07
C LYS A 19 -0.58 9.21 -4.57
N SER A 20 -1.67 8.99 -3.84
CA SER A 20 -1.68 8.75 -2.41
C SER A 20 -1.22 7.33 -2.09
N ILE A 21 -0.40 7.18 -1.05
CA ILE A 21 0.09 5.86 -0.61
C ILE A 21 -0.01 5.74 0.91
N GLU A 22 -0.52 4.59 1.36
CA GLU A 22 -0.50 4.23 2.77
C GLU A 22 0.58 3.15 2.99
N VAL A 23 1.58 3.50 3.79
CA VAL A 23 2.71 2.60 4.11
C VAL A 23 2.50 2.01 5.51
N LYS A 24 2.60 0.69 5.61
CA LYS A 24 2.61 -0.05 6.88
C LYS A 24 3.92 -0.80 7.03
N THR A 25 4.60 -0.53 8.13
CA THR A 25 5.77 -1.32 8.54
C THR A 25 5.30 -2.57 9.26
N ARG A 26 5.95 -3.69 8.97
CA ARG A 26 5.75 -4.92 9.72
C ARG A 26 6.23 -4.70 11.16
N GLN A 27 5.41 -5.09 12.12
CA GLN A 27 5.73 -4.94 13.55
C GLN A 27 5.89 -6.31 14.20
N PHE A 28 6.87 -6.42 15.08
CA PHE A 28 7.10 -7.60 15.89
C PHE A 28 6.91 -7.24 17.34
N ARG A 29 6.41 -8.17 18.15
CA ARG A 29 6.34 -7.95 19.60
C ARG A 29 7.72 -7.98 20.24
N SER A 30 8.48 -9.04 19.99
CA SER A 30 9.84 -9.20 20.51
C SER A 30 10.79 -10.00 19.62
N SER A 31 10.28 -10.70 18.59
CA SER A 31 11.09 -11.49 17.66
C SER A 31 10.38 -11.71 16.32
N PRO A 32 11.09 -12.12 15.25
CA PRO A 32 10.49 -12.43 13.95
C PRO A 32 9.39 -13.51 13.99
N ALA A 33 9.47 -14.44 14.96
CA ALA A 33 8.47 -15.48 15.17
C ALA A 33 7.20 -14.97 15.88
N GLN A 34 7.27 -13.78 16.49
CA GLN A 34 6.16 -13.10 17.14
C GLN A 34 5.69 -11.90 16.32
N ASP A 35 5.46 -12.16 15.03
CA ASP A 35 4.83 -11.21 14.11
C ASP A 35 3.44 -10.85 14.60
N ILE A 36 3.08 -9.56 14.53
CA ILE A 36 1.66 -9.22 14.68
C ILE A 36 0.92 -9.77 13.46
N THR A 37 -0.05 -10.64 13.70
CA THR A 37 -0.76 -11.36 12.63
C THR A 37 -1.70 -10.47 11.82
N ARG A 38 -1.71 -9.17 12.10
CA ARG A 38 -2.80 -8.22 11.84
C ARG A 38 -2.24 -6.80 11.82
N TRP A 39 -2.41 -6.07 10.72
CA TRP A 39 -1.99 -4.66 10.64
C TRP A 39 -3.18 -3.72 10.65
N PRO A 40 -3.31 -2.89 11.70
CA PRO A 40 -4.47 -2.03 11.85
C PRO A 40 -4.44 -0.92 10.79
N VAL A 41 -5.51 -0.87 10.00
CA VAL A 41 -5.79 0.18 9.03
C VAL A 41 -7.18 0.74 9.30
N ASN A 42 -7.25 2.05 9.49
CA ASN A 42 -8.51 2.75 9.58
C ASN A 42 -9.04 2.99 8.16
N MET A 43 -9.90 2.09 7.68
CA MET A 43 -10.45 2.20 6.32
C MET A 43 -11.36 3.42 6.13
N THR A 44 -11.98 3.94 7.19
CA THR A 44 -12.79 5.15 7.13
C THR A 44 -11.98 6.37 6.69
N THR A 45 -10.71 6.44 7.09
CA THR A 45 -9.85 7.59 6.81
C THR A 45 -8.78 7.31 5.76
N LYS A 46 -8.40 6.04 5.56
CA LYS A 46 -7.29 5.62 4.71
C LYS A 46 -7.68 4.71 3.55
N GLY A 47 -8.95 4.31 3.47
CA GLY A 47 -9.43 3.32 2.49
C GLY A 47 -9.38 3.79 1.03
N GLU A 48 -9.21 5.09 0.81
CA GLU A 48 -9.15 5.70 -0.53
C GLU A 48 -7.71 5.94 -1.01
N ALA A 49 -6.69 5.38 -0.33
CA ALA A 49 -5.33 5.42 -0.87
C ALA A 49 -5.28 4.70 -2.23
N ASP A 50 -4.52 5.25 -3.18
CA ASP A 50 -4.32 4.62 -4.48
C ASP A 50 -3.55 3.29 -4.32
N PHE A 51 -2.58 3.28 -3.41
CA PHE A 51 -1.75 2.11 -3.11
C PHE A 51 -1.55 1.88 -1.61
N PHE A 52 -1.31 0.61 -1.27
CA PHE A 52 -0.89 0.18 0.06
C PHE A 52 0.45 -0.57 -0.04
N ILE A 53 1.36 -0.31 0.90
CA ILE A 53 2.67 -0.98 0.97
C ILE A 53 2.88 -1.64 2.33
N GLU A 54 3.26 -2.91 2.33
CA GLU A 54 3.95 -3.56 3.47
C GLU A 54 5.47 -3.34 3.32
N LEU A 55 6.13 -2.95 4.41
CA LEU A 55 7.59 -2.90 4.53
C LEU A 55 8.08 -3.90 5.59
N ASP A 56 8.80 -4.95 5.15
CA ASP A 56 9.43 -5.94 6.01
C ASP A 56 10.90 -5.59 6.29
N LEU A 57 11.18 -5.10 7.50
CA LEU A 57 12.51 -4.61 7.93
C LEU A 57 13.45 -5.69 8.49
N ARG A 58 13.15 -6.98 8.30
CA ARG A 58 13.94 -8.09 8.87
C ARG A 58 15.37 -8.16 8.35
N THR A 59 15.66 -7.54 7.20
CA THR A 59 16.98 -7.59 6.58
C THR A 59 17.39 -6.20 6.07
N LEU A 60 18.69 -6.01 5.82
CA LEU A 60 19.20 -4.79 5.17
C LEU A 60 18.65 -4.62 3.73
N ALA A 61 18.05 -5.66 3.16
CA ALA A 61 17.24 -5.62 1.94
C ALA A 61 15.75 -5.69 2.31
N PRO A 62 15.06 -4.54 2.45
CA PRO A 62 13.64 -4.55 2.76
C PRO A 62 12.83 -5.26 1.68
N THR A 63 11.83 -6.02 2.10
CA THR A 63 10.84 -6.60 1.19
C THR A 63 9.59 -5.75 1.20
N PHE A 64 9.13 -5.38 0.00
CA PHE A 64 7.92 -4.62 -0.24
C PHE A 64 6.83 -5.50 -0.84
N TYR A 65 5.59 -5.30 -0.40
CA TYR A 65 4.41 -5.82 -1.08
C TYR A 65 3.53 -4.64 -1.46
N VAL A 66 3.38 -4.40 -2.77
CA VAL A 66 2.61 -3.28 -3.31
C VAL A 66 1.24 -3.80 -3.75
N LEU A 67 0.19 -3.19 -3.21
CA LEU A 67 -1.18 -3.56 -3.53
C LEU A 67 -1.89 -2.39 -4.22
N THR A 68 -2.67 -2.70 -5.25
CA THR A 68 -3.73 -1.80 -5.71
C THR A 68 -4.81 -1.69 -4.63
N ASN A 69 -5.59 -0.60 -4.66
CA ASN A 69 -6.73 -0.43 -3.76
C ASN A 69 -7.69 -1.64 -3.77
N THR A 70 -7.98 -2.20 -4.94
CA THR A 70 -8.84 -3.38 -5.08
C THR A 70 -8.27 -4.61 -4.37
N GLN A 71 -6.97 -4.88 -4.51
CA GLN A 71 -6.29 -5.98 -3.81
C GLN A 71 -6.23 -5.74 -2.29
N ALA A 72 -6.06 -4.49 -1.85
CA ALA A 72 -6.14 -4.14 -0.44
C ALA A 72 -7.54 -4.44 0.11
N ARG A 73 -8.61 -4.03 -0.59
CA ARG A 73 -9.99 -4.30 -0.16
C ARG A 73 -10.32 -5.80 -0.10
N SER A 74 -9.79 -6.63 -1.01
CA SER A 74 -10.06 -8.08 -1.00
C SER A 74 -9.37 -8.82 0.16
N THR A 75 -8.22 -8.32 0.60
CA THR A 75 -7.44 -8.88 1.73
C THR A 75 -7.83 -8.31 3.09
N PHE A 76 -8.69 -7.29 3.08
CA PHE A 76 -9.22 -6.66 4.28
C PHE A 76 -10.22 -7.57 5.01
N ARG A 77 -10.17 -7.57 6.34
CA ARG A 77 -11.16 -8.19 7.23
C ARG A 77 -11.62 -7.17 8.26
N ASP A 78 -12.94 -7.03 8.35
CA ASP A 78 -13.60 -6.19 9.32
C ASP A 78 -13.74 -6.93 10.66
N TYR A 79 -13.32 -6.31 11.75
CA TYR A 79 -13.47 -6.86 13.11
C TYR A 79 -13.68 -5.74 14.12
N ILE A 80 -14.23 -6.11 15.28
CA ILE A 80 -14.50 -5.14 16.34
C ILE A 80 -13.17 -4.62 16.90
N GLY A 81 -12.93 -3.31 16.76
CA GLY A 81 -11.72 -2.62 17.23
C GLY A 81 -10.77 -2.14 16.12
N GLY A 82 -11.10 -2.34 14.84
CA GLY A 82 -10.35 -1.84 13.70
C GLY A 82 -10.44 -2.78 12.50
N GLY A 83 -9.88 -2.38 11.36
CA GLY A 83 -9.80 -3.23 10.18
C GLY A 83 -8.37 -3.68 9.90
N ASN A 84 -8.16 -4.87 9.32
CA ASN A 84 -6.82 -5.43 9.11
C ASN A 84 -6.70 -6.06 7.73
N TYR A 85 -5.51 -5.93 7.15
CA TYR A 85 -5.06 -6.86 6.11
C TYR A 85 -4.52 -8.13 6.77
N TYR A 86 -4.74 -9.27 6.12
CA TYR A 86 -4.20 -10.55 6.57
C TYR A 86 -2.86 -10.84 5.85
N PRO A 87 -1.70 -10.73 6.52
CA PRO A 87 -0.40 -10.82 5.86
C PRO A 87 -0.15 -12.11 5.07
N PRO A 88 -0.57 -13.31 5.55
CA PRO A 88 -0.44 -14.53 4.75
C PRO A 88 -1.18 -14.46 3.41
N GLU A 89 -2.34 -13.80 3.36
CA GLU A 89 -3.11 -13.67 2.13
C GLU A 89 -2.47 -12.67 1.15
N VAL A 90 -1.95 -11.55 1.67
CA VAL A 90 -1.16 -10.59 0.87
C VAL A 90 0.03 -11.30 0.22
N ARG A 91 0.81 -12.06 1.01
CA ARG A 91 1.99 -12.79 0.53
C ARG A 91 1.66 -13.93 -0.43
N ARG A 92 0.42 -14.42 -0.43
CA ARG A 92 -0.06 -15.46 -1.35
C ARG A 92 -0.35 -14.90 -2.73
N ILE A 93 -0.84 -13.66 -2.81
CA ILE A 93 -1.35 -13.07 -4.06
C ILE A 93 -0.42 -12.03 -4.68
N ILE A 94 0.55 -11.51 -3.92
CA ILE A 94 1.50 -10.49 -4.36
C ILE A 94 2.91 -11.06 -4.40
N THR A 95 3.58 -10.90 -5.55
CA THR A 95 5.01 -11.18 -5.69
C THR A 95 5.80 -10.13 -4.90
N PRO A 96 6.72 -10.54 -3.99
CA PRO A 96 7.54 -9.58 -3.25
C PRO A 96 8.40 -8.72 -4.18
N ASN A 97 8.49 -7.42 -3.88
CA ASN A 97 9.22 -6.41 -4.68
C ASN A 97 8.76 -6.28 -6.14
N ASP A 98 7.57 -6.76 -6.46
CA ASP A 98 6.91 -6.47 -7.74
C ASP A 98 6.24 -5.10 -7.66
N PHE A 99 6.82 -4.13 -8.37
CA PHE A 99 6.32 -2.77 -8.46
C PHE A 99 5.44 -2.54 -9.71
N SER A 100 5.05 -3.60 -10.42
CA SER A 100 4.24 -3.49 -11.64
C SER A 100 2.90 -2.79 -11.42
N ALA A 101 2.33 -2.88 -10.22
CA ALA A 101 1.13 -2.15 -9.83
C ALA A 101 1.30 -0.62 -9.93
N LEU A 102 2.52 -0.11 -9.74
CA LEU A 102 2.84 1.31 -9.91
C LEU A 102 2.97 1.68 -11.38
N THR A 103 3.51 0.79 -12.22
CA THR A 103 3.70 1.06 -13.65
C THR A 103 2.43 0.88 -14.47
N ALA A 104 1.54 -0.05 -14.11
CA ALA A 104 0.27 -0.27 -14.82
C ALA A 104 -0.66 0.96 -14.76
N TYR A 105 -0.54 1.77 -13.70
CA TYR A 105 -1.28 3.03 -13.59
C TYR A 105 -0.83 4.09 -14.60
N ARG A 106 0.38 3.93 -15.17
CA ARG A 106 0.95 4.85 -16.15
C ARG A 106 0.35 4.66 -17.55
N ASP A 107 -0.21 3.48 -17.84
CA ASP A 107 -0.79 3.16 -19.15
C ASP A 107 -2.26 3.60 -19.26
N ASP A 108 -2.97 3.72 -18.13
CA ASP A 108 -4.32 4.31 -18.05
C ASP A 108 -4.29 5.84 -17.90
N ALA A 109 -3.14 6.41 -17.56
CA ALA A 109 -2.94 7.85 -17.53
C ALA A 109 -2.70 8.37 -18.95
N SER A 110 -3.61 9.21 -19.45
CA SER A 110 -3.38 9.97 -20.69
C SER A 110 -1.99 10.60 -20.66
N PRO A 111 -1.23 10.56 -21.78
CA PRO A 111 0.10 11.15 -21.81
C PRO A 111 0.02 12.61 -21.35
N PRO A 112 1.02 13.10 -20.59
CA PRO A 112 1.03 14.49 -20.18
C PRO A 112 0.91 15.34 -21.44
N ALA A 113 -0.07 16.25 -21.46
CA ALA A 113 -0.27 17.16 -22.57
C ALA A 113 1.07 17.84 -22.87
N SER A 114 1.61 17.61 -24.07
CA SER A 114 2.84 18.22 -24.53
C SER A 114 2.76 19.71 -24.30
N VAL A 115 3.62 20.24 -23.42
CA VAL A 115 3.79 21.67 -23.24
C VAL A 115 4.55 22.15 -24.47
N LEU A 116 3.82 22.74 -25.42
CA LEU A 116 4.37 23.65 -26.42
C LEU A 116 4.67 25.00 -25.77
#